data_AF-A0A2V4UJQ1-F1
#
_entry.id   AF-A0A2V4UJQ1-F1
#
_cell.length_a   1.000
_cell.length_b   1.000
_cell.length_c   1.000
_cell.angle_alpha   90.00
_cell.angle_beta   90.00
_cell.angle_gamma   90.00
#
_symmetry.space_group_name_H-M   'P 1'
#
loop_
_entity.id
_entity.type
_entity.pdbx_description
1 polymer ?
#
loop_
_entity_poly.entity_id
_entity_poly.type
_entity_poly.pdbx_seq_one_letter_code
_entity_poly.pdbx_strand_id
1 'polypeptide(L)'
;MNRRGLWIGAAAIIAAGLAAAAAIMYRPPIAPIAPPSPDSFDAQLKREGARVVALGDCIVCHTAKGGRPFAGGLPLATPFGTIYATNITPDPQTGIGAWSEAAFARAVRHGISRDGHLLYPAFPYVHFTRMSDRDIAAAYAYLMSREPVQASAPANELIFPLNFRPPVAFWNLLFLRTGLREADASQDAQWNRGKLLVDGLGHCASCHSPLNAIGGEKAGRAFDGGVVDGWEAPPLNALGSAAKPWTKTQLVAYLRTGRASEHGAAAGPMLPVTRDLATVPVEDVEAIATYILSIQKRAPSEATPAVRVAAREATPAEQRGAVLFSASCAQCHGPGSPMQTIGERPTLAFSTAVNSGTPRNAVQMILNGIDWNGADAMNYMPAFTGVYDDRQIADLVAYVRGAYSTRPAWPDAEPLVAQLRKEDSAR
;
A
#
# COMPACT_ATOMS: atom_id res chain seq x y z
N MET A 1 28.96 -30.99 38.78
CA MET A 1 28.58 -29.58 38.53
C MET A 1 27.52 -29.17 39.56
N ASN A 2 27.80 -28.19 40.42
CA ASN A 2 26.91 -27.86 41.55
C ASN A 2 25.64 -27.17 41.03
N ARG A 3 24.45 -27.72 41.28
CA ARG A 3 23.16 -27.19 40.77
C ARG A 3 22.98 -25.71 41.10
N ARG A 4 23.53 -25.23 42.23
CA ARG A 4 23.52 -23.81 42.61
C ARG A 4 24.29 -22.90 41.64
N GLY A 5 25.44 -23.34 41.12
CA GLY A 5 26.22 -22.56 40.15
C GLY A 5 25.52 -22.43 38.79
N LEU A 6 24.79 -23.47 38.37
CA LEU A 6 23.94 -23.44 37.17
C LEU A 6 22.77 -22.46 37.33
N TRP A 7 22.09 -22.45 38.48
CA TRP A 7 20.99 -21.51 38.74
C TRP A 7 21.46 -20.05 38.85
N ILE A 8 22.61 -19.80 39.49
CA ILE A 8 23.20 -18.45 39.57
C ILE A 8 23.63 -17.97 38.18
N GLY A 9 24.28 -18.84 37.39
CA GLY A 9 24.65 -18.52 36.01
C GLY A 9 23.43 -18.22 35.14
N ALA A 10 22.38 -19.03 35.23
CA ALA A 10 21.13 -18.80 34.50
C ALA A 10 20.43 -17.49 34.92
N ALA A 11 20.37 -17.20 36.22
CA ALA A 11 19.79 -15.96 36.72
C ALA A 11 20.57 -14.72 36.27
N ALA A 12 21.91 -14.78 36.25
CA ALA A 12 22.76 -13.69 35.76
C ALA A 12 22.55 -13.44 34.26
N ILE A 13 22.43 -14.50 33.44
CA ILE A 13 22.14 -14.39 32.00
C ILE A 13 20.75 -13.77 31.78
N ILE A 14 19.74 -14.20 32.53
CA ILE A 14 18.39 -13.63 32.45
C ILE A 14 18.39 -12.15 32.84
N ALA A 15 19.06 -11.79 33.94
CA ALA A 15 19.16 -10.41 34.40
C ALA A 15 19.88 -9.51 33.38
N ALA A 16 20.98 -9.99 32.79
CA ALA A 16 21.69 -9.28 31.73
C ALA A 16 20.83 -9.12 30.47
N GLY A 17 20.09 -10.15 30.08
CA GLY A 17 19.15 -10.11 28.96
C GLY A 17 18.01 -9.10 29.20
N LEU A 18 17.44 -9.07 30.40
CA LEU A 18 16.41 -8.10 30.78
C LEU A 18 16.94 -6.67 30.82
N ALA A 19 18.15 -6.45 31.34
CA ALA A 19 18.79 -5.15 31.35
C ALA A 19 19.08 -4.65 29.93
N ALA A 20 19.59 -5.51 29.05
CA ALA A 20 19.81 -5.18 27.64
C ALA A 20 18.50 -4.87 26.91
N ALA A 21 17.44 -5.66 27.14
CA ALA A 21 16.12 -5.40 26.59
C ALA A 21 15.59 -4.05 27.07
N ALA A 22 15.66 -3.76 28.38
CA ALA A 22 15.24 -2.50 28.95
C ALA A 22 16.01 -1.31 28.36
N ALA A 23 17.33 -1.44 28.16
CA ALA A 23 18.15 -0.41 27.54
C ALA A 23 17.80 -0.17 26.06
N ILE A 24 17.42 -1.21 25.31
CA ILE A 24 16.98 -1.09 23.91
C ILE A 24 15.59 -0.44 23.83
N MET A 25 14.71 -0.77 24.78
CA MET A 25 13.33 -0.29 24.82
C MET A 25 13.19 1.14 25.33
N TYR A 26 14.03 1.55 26.29
CA TYR A 26 13.92 2.86 26.91
C TYR A 26 14.40 3.96 25.95
N ARG A 27 13.49 4.87 25.62
CA ARG A 27 13.75 6.07 24.82
C ARG A 27 13.21 7.27 25.59
N PRO A 28 14.06 8.24 25.97
CA PRO A 28 13.59 9.38 26.76
C PRO A 28 12.59 10.22 25.96
N PRO A 29 11.56 10.79 26.61
CA PRO A 29 10.65 11.72 25.96
C PRO A 29 11.40 12.97 25.50
N ILE A 30 10.99 13.53 24.36
CA ILE A 30 11.39 14.87 23.94
C ILE A 30 10.33 15.85 24.48
N ALA A 31 10.80 16.90 25.17
CA ALA A 31 9.92 17.90 25.76
C ALA A 31 9.00 18.51 24.69
N PRO A 32 7.71 18.73 25.00
CA PRO A 32 6.81 19.41 24.07
C PRO A 32 7.25 20.85 23.83
N ILE A 33 6.96 21.36 22.64
CA ILE A 33 7.16 22.77 22.29
C ILE A 33 5.81 23.47 22.12
N ALA A 34 5.81 24.80 22.16
CA ALA A 34 4.68 25.56 21.62
C ALA A 34 4.60 25.32 20.10
N PRO A 35 3.41 25.14 19.51
CA PRO A 35 3.27 24.99 18.07
C PRO A 35 3.91 26.16 17.33
N PRO A 36 4.83 25.92 16.37
CA PRO A 36 5.35 26.96 15.50
C PRO A 36 4.22 27.60 14.69
N SER A 37 4.36 28.89 14.39
CA SER A 37 3.41 29.58 13.50
C SER A 37 3.50 29.00 12.07
N PRO A 38 2.39 28.73 11.37
CA PRO A 38 2.41 28.32 9.96
C PRO A 38 3.20 29.27 9.04
N ASP A 39 3.29 30.54 9.42
CA ASP A 39 4.00 31.59 8.68
C ASP A 39 5.50 31.63 8.98
N SER A 40 5.99 30.91 10.01
CA SER A 40 7.43 30.83 10.29
C SER A 40 8.18 29.92 9.33
N PHE A 41 7.47 29.10 8.54
CA PHE A 41 8.06 28.22 7.54
C PHE A 41 8.14 28.88 6.18
N ASP A 42 9.31 28.78 5.54
CA ASP A 42 9.53 29.22 4.18
C ASP A 42 8.55 28.57 3.18
N ALA A 43 8.10 29.35 2.20
CA ALA A 43 7.11 28.91 1.23
C ALA A 43 7.63 27.83 0.27
N GLN A 44 8.92 27.87 -0.09
CA GLN A 44 9.53 26.83 -0.90
C GLN A 44 9.64 25.53 -0.10
N LEU A 45 10.05 25.59 1.17
CA LEU A 45 10.10 24.42 2.05
C LEU A 45 8.73 23.75 2.20
N LYS A 46 7.66 24.54 2.36
CA LYS A 46 6.28 24.00 2.40
C LYS A 46 5.86 23.32 1.10
N ARG A 47 6.25 23.87 -0.06
CA ARG A 47 5.98 23.24 -1.38
C ARG A 47 6.75 21.94 -1.55
N GLU A 48 8.02 21.91 -1.14
CA GLU A 48 8.81 20.67 -1.10
C GLU A 48 8.15 19.64 -0.18
N GLY A 49 7.65 20.08 0.97
CA GLY A 49 6.93 19.24 1.92
C GLY A 49 5.65 18.65 1.38
N ALA A 50 4.88 19.41 0.60
CA ALA A 50 3.70 18.91 -0.08
C ALA A 50 4.04 17.74 -1.02
N ARG A 51 5.14 17.87 -1.78
CA ARG A 51 5.67 16.79 -2.65
C ARG A 51 6.11 15.58 -1.83
N VAL A 52 6.83 15.78 -0.72
CA VAL A 52 7.30 14.67 0.15
C VAL A 52 6.13 13.92 0.77
N VAL A 53 5.13 14.64 1.27
CA VAL A 53 3.94 14.05 1.90
C VAL A 53 3.08 13.30 0.88
N ALA A 54 2.98 13.79 -0.36
CA ALA A 54 2.35 13.07 -1.46
C ALA A 54 3.14 11.82 -1.89
N LEU A 55 4.46 11.91 -2.04
CA LEU A 55 5.32 10.74 -2.33
C LEU A 55 5.26 9.68 -1.22
N GLY A 56 5.12 10.12 0.03
CA GLY A 56 4.95 9.27 1.20
C GLY A 56 3.54 8.70 1.39
N ASP A 57 2.58 9.15 0.57
CA ASP A 57 1.16 8.78 0.63
C ASP A 57 0.56 8.98 2.04
N CYS A 58 1.03 9.99 2.79
CA CYS A 58 0.70 10.10 4.22
C CYS A 58 -0.80 10.36 4.43
N ILE A 59 -1.45 11.05 3.49
CA ILE A 59 -2.88 11.38 3.59
C ILE A 59 -3.75 10.13 3.56
N VAL A 60 -3.32 9.08 2.86
CA VAL A 60 -4.07 7.82 2.72
C VAL A 60 -4.19 7.12 4.06
N CYS A 61 -3.09 7.01 4.81
CA CYS A 61 -3.13 6.43 6.14
C CYS A 61 -3.76 7.38 7.16
N HIS A 62 -3.46 8.67 7.11
CA HIS A 62 -3.83 9.62 8.16
C HIS A 62 -5.18 10.33 7.92
N THR A 63 -6.09 9.74 7.14
CA THR A 63 -7.43 10.30 6.93
C THR A 63 -8.48 9.19 6.95
N ALA A 64 -9.38 9.20 7.93
CA ALA A 64 -10.52 8.29 7.95
C ALA A 64 -11.51 8.56 6.80
N LYS A 65 -12.33 7.57 6.45
CA LYS A 65 -13.43 7.75 5.47
C LYS A 65 -14.40 8.84 5.94
N GLY A 66 -14.58 9.88 5.13
CA GLY A 66 -15.38 11.06 5.48
C GLY A 66 -14.74 11.98 6.54
N GLY A 67 -13.50 11.69 6.96
CA GLY A 67 -12.74 12.46 7.94
C GLY A 67 -12.08 13.71 7.34
N ARG A 68 -11.52 14.55 8.22
CA ARG A 68 -10.71 15.72 7.82
C ARG A 68 -9.31 15.26 7.41
N PRO A 69 -8.70 15.86 6.37
CA PRO A 69 -7.34 15.49 5.94
C PRO A 69 -6.33 15.46 7.09
N PHE A 70 -5.54 14.40 7.18
CA PHE A 70 -4.46 14.22 8.17
C PHE A 70 -4.92 14.06 9.64
N ALA A 71 -6.22 14.05 9.92
CA ALA A 71 -6.77 13.97 11.27
C ALA A 71 -6.73 12.55 11.89
N GLY A 72 -6.21 11.56 11.17
CA GLY A 72 -6.12 10.17 11.61
C GLY A 72 -7.47 9.45 11.59
N GLY A 73 -7.55 8.38 12.40
CA GLY A 73 -8.76 7.60 12.63
C GLY A 73 -9.01 6.48 11.62
N LEU A 74 -8.20 6.33 10.58
CA LEU A 74 -8.35 5.22 9.63
C LEU A 74 -8.03 3.88 10.32
N PRO A 75 -8.93 2.87 10.26
CA PRO A 75 -8.64 1.52 10.70
C PRO A 75 -7.75 0.79 9.68
N LEU A 76 -6.63 0.26 10.14
CA LEU A 76 -5.73 -0.62 9.40
C LEU A 76 -5.92 -2.04 9.93
N ALA A 77 -6.70 -2.84 9.21
CA ALA A 77 -6.97 -4.22 9.57
C ALA A 77 -5.74 -5.09 9.27
N THR A 78 -5.16 -5.68 10.32
CA THR A 78 -4.02 -6.59 10.19
C THR A 78 -4.39 -8.00 10.67
N PRO A 79 -3.61 -9.04 10.33
CA PRO A 79 -3.78 -10.37 10.93
C PRO A 79 -3.64 -10.40 12.46
N PHE A 80 -3.15 -9.31 13.07
CA PHE A 80 -2.91 -9.18 14.51
C PHE A 80 -3.97 -8.34 15.22
N GLY A 81 -4.99 -7.88 14.50
CA GLY A 81 -5.99 -6.92 14.97
C GLY A 81 -5.92 -5.58 14.23
N THR A 82 -6.62 -4.58 14.76
CA THR A 82 -6.79 -3.28 14.08
C THR A 82 -5.87 -2.23 14.69
N ILE A 83 -5.12 -1.54 13.84
CA ILE A 83 -4.32 -0.36 14.21
C ILE A 83 -5.03 0.87 13.67
N TYR A 84 -5.15 1.93 14.47
CA TYR A 84 -5.74 3.18 14.02
C TYR A 84 -4.65 4.21 13.75
N ALA A 85 -4.70 4.84 12.58
CA ALA A 85 -3.77 5.91 12.24
C ALA A 85 -3.98 7.13 13.14
N THR A 86 -2.89 7.76 13.57
CA THR A 86 -2.96 8.92 14.49
C THR A 86 -3.22 10.22 13.74
N ASN A 87 -3.65 11.26 14.44
CA ASN A 87 -3.72 12.60 13.89
C ASN A 87 -2.31 13.20 13.73
N ILE A 88 -2.00 13.73 12.55
CA ILE A 88 -0.71 14.38 12.24
C ILE A 88 -0.88 15.85 11.81
N THR A 89 -2.02 16.46 12.14
CA THR A 89 -2.24 17.92 12.01
C THR A 89 -1.47 18.69 13.10
N PRO A 90 -1.30 20.02 12.98
CA PRO A 90 -0.61 20.82 14.00
C PRO A 90 -1.45 21.07 15.27
N ASP A 91 -2.53 20.32 15.49
CA ASP A 91 -3.27 20.42 16.75
C ASP A 91 -2.38 20.00 17.94
N PRO A 92 -2.23 20.85 18.99
CA PRO A 92 -1.32 20.58 20.09
C PRO A 92 -1.78 19.47 21.05
N GLN A 93 -3.09 19.15 21.07
CA GLN A 93 -3.65 18.19 22.03
C GLN A 93 -3.71 16.78 21.47
N THR A 94 -4.15 16.65 20.22
CA THR A 94 -4.48 15.38 19.57
C THR A 94 -3.58 15.08 18.38
N GLY A 95 -2.93 16.10 17.78
CA GLY A 95 -2.02 15.97 16.66
C GLY A 95 -0.54 16.06 17.04
N ILE A 96 0.27 16.53 16.08
CA ILE A 96 1.72 16.73 16.24
C ILE A 96 2.10 18.18 16.60
N GLY A 97 1.12 19.03 16.96
CA GLY A 97 1.33 20.46 17.24
C GLY A 97 2.43 20.74 18.27
N ALA A 98 2.52 19.90 19.30
CA ALA A 98 3.50 20.03 20.38
C ALA A 98 4.84 19.31 20.09
N TRP A 99 5.04 18.77 18.89
CA TRP A 99 6.24 18.03 18.52
C TRP A 99 7.24 18.99 17.88
N SER A 100 8.50 18.93 18.32
CA SER A 100 9.61 19.55 17.59
C SER A 100 9.94 18.76 16.33
N GLU A 101 10.62 19.41 15.37
CA GLU A 101 11.14 18.72 14.18
C GLU A 101 12.01 17.51 14.57
N ALA A 102 12.82 17.61 15.62
CA ALA A 102 13.62 16.50 16.13
C ALA A 102 12.76 15.31 16.62
N ALA A 103 11.62 15.58 17.27
CA ALA A 103 10.69 14.53 17.67
C ALA A 103 9.99 13.89 16.47
N PHE A 104 9.60 14.70 15.47
CA PHE A 104 9.04 14.21 14.21
C PHE A 104 10.05 13.35 13.45
N ALA A 105 11.28 13.83 13.26
CA ALA A 105 12.37 13.09 12.61
C ALA A 105 12.65 11.75 13.30
N ARG A 106 12.62 11.74 14.64
CA ARG A 106 12.80 10.51 15.43
C ARG A 106 11.68 9.50 15.18
N ALA A 107 10.43 9.94 15.10
CA ALA A 107 9.31 9.07 14.77
C ALA A 107 9.47 8.49 13.36
N VAL A 108 9.70 9.35 12.37
CA VAL A 108 9.83 8.97 10.95
C VAL A 108 10.99 8.00 10.72
N ARG A 109 12.15 8.22 11.32
CA ARG A 109 13.35 7.38 11.08
C ARG A 109 13.44 6.13 11.93
N HIS A 110 12.93 6.19 13.16
CA HIS A 110 13.21 5.17 14.17
C HIS A 110 11.96 4.51 14.73
N GLY A 111 10.76 4.95 14.33
CA GLY A 111 9.52 4.44 14.88
C GLY A 111 9.40 4.72 16.38
N ILE A 112 9.87 5.89 16.85
CA ILE A 112 9.81 6.27 18.27
C ILE A 112 9.04 7.59 18.39
N SER A 113 7.87 7.53 19.03
CA SER A 113 7.02 8.68 19.31
C SER A 113 7.73 9.74 20.17
N ARG A 114 7.23 10.98 20.20
CA ARG A 114 7.77 12.08 21.04
C ARG A 114 7.88 11.70 22.53
N ASP A 115 6.90 11.00 23.07
CA ASP A 115 6.88 10.53 24.47
C ASP A 115 7.78 9.30 24.73
N GLY A 116 8.39 8.73 23.69
CA GLY A 116 9.37 7.65 23.79
C GLY A 116 8.82 6.25 23.53
N HIS A 117 7.51 6.06 23.38
CA HIS A 117 6.99 4.74 23.05
C HIS A 117 7.29 4.34 21.58
N LEU A 118 7.43 3.04 21.34
CA LEU A 118 7.69 2.50 19.99
C LEU A 118 6.40 2.49 19.17
N LEU A 119 6.46 3.03 17.96
CA LEU A 119 5.37 3.00 16.98
C LEU A 119 5.27 1.61 16.34
N TYR A 120 4.06 1.19 15.99
CA TYR A 120 3.88 -0.10 15.31
C TYR A 120 4.42 -0.03 13.88
N PRO A 121 5.00 -1.12 13.34
CA PRO A 121 5.56 -1.16 11.99
C PRO A 121 4.58 -0.91 10.83
N ALA A 122 3.27 -0.84 11.12
CA ALA A 122 2.28 -0.36 10.16
C ALA A 122 2.59 1.09 9.71
N PHE A 123 3.26 1.86 10.56
CA PHE A 123 3.96 3.07 10.12
C PHE A 123 5.28 2.67 9.45
N PRO A 124 5.50 2.94 8.14
CA PRO A 124 6.61 2.35 7.37
C PRO A 124 7.96 3.02 7.63
N TYR A 125 8.32 3.26 8.90
CA TYR A 125 9.58 3.88 9.31
C TYR A 125 10.83 3.09 8.88
N VAL A 126 10.70 1.78 8.61
CA VAL A 126 11.77 0.95 8.03
C VAL A 126 12.14 1.36 6.59
N HIS A 127 11.24 2.04 5.88
CA HIS A 127 11.49 2.66 4.59
C HIS A 127 11.89 4.12 4.74
N PHE A 128 11.17 4.87 5.59
CA PHE A 128 11.41 6.30 5.80
C PHE A 128 12.75 6.64 6.44
N THR A 129 13.44 5.67 7.04
CA THR A 129 14.85 5.86 7.42
C THR A 129 15.76 6.32 6.27
N ARG A 130 15.34 6.16 5.01
CA ARG A 130 16.05 6.61 3.80
C ARG A 130 15.72 8.06 3.41
N MET A 131 14.87 8.77 4.17
CA MET A 131 14.57 10.18 3.93
C MET A 131 15.74 11.07 4.35
N SER A 132 16.06 12.05 3.49
CA SER A 132 17.05 13.08 3.81
C SER A 132 16.55 13.97 4.96
N ASP A 133 17.47 14.65 5.65
CA ASP A 133 17.09 15.65 6.67
C ASP A 133 16.18 16.72 6.06
N ARG A 134 16.48 17.13 4.81
CA ARG A 134 15.68 18.11 4.08
C ARG A 134 14.26 17.62 3.82
N ASP A 135 14.08 16.37 3.39
CA ASP A 135 12.74 15.82 3.14
C ASP A 135 11.90 15.75 4.43
N ILE A 136 12.54 15.38 5.55
CA ILE A 136 11.87 15.34 6.86
C ILE A 136 11.49 16.75 7.32
N ALA A 137 12.39 17.72 7.23
CA ALA A 137 12.13 19.11 7.57
C ALA A 137 11.01 19.71 6.71
N ALA A 138 11.01 19.40 5.40
CA ALA A 138 10.00 19.83 4.46
C ALA A 138 8.63 19.23 4.81
N ALA A 139 8.56 17.91 5.03
CA ALA A 139 7.33 17.24 5.45
C ALA A 139 6.78 17.81 6.76
N TYR A 140 7.64 18.03 7.75
CA TYR A 140 7.28 18.67 9.02
C TYR A 140 6.70 20.08 8.78
N ALA A 141 7.39 20.93 8.02
CA ALA A 141 6.93 22.28 7.72
C ALA A 141 5.56 22.30 7.01
N TYR A 142 5.34 21.39 6.05
CA TYR A 142 4.05 21.28 5.36
C TYR A 142 2.94 20.82 6.31
N LEU A 143 3.17 19.76 7.10
CA LEU A 143 2.20 19.24 8.06
C LEU A 143 1.87 20.29 9.14
N MET A 144 2.88 21.00 9.66
CA MET A 144 2.69 22.04 10.66
C MET A 144 2.00 23.30 10.13
N SER A 145 1.88 23.44 8.81
CA SER A 145 1.13 24.52 8.16
C SER A 145 -0.32 24.16 7.82
N ARG A 146 -0.75 22.92 8.06
CA ARG A 146 -2.12 22.47 7.78
C ARG A 146 -3.11 23.05 8.80
N GLU A 147 -4.39 22.99 8.45
CA GLU A 147 -5.46 23.31 9.39
C GLU A 147 -5.37 22.37 10.61
N PRO A 148 -5.27 22.88 11.85
CA PRO A 148 -5.33 22.06 13.04
C PRO A 148 -6.70 21.41 13.16
N VAL A 149 -6.73 20.10 13.41
CA VAL A 149 -7.97 19.37 13.66
C VAL A 149 -7.86 18.69 15.01
N GLN A 150 -8.80 18.95 15.91
CA GLN A 150 -8.92 18.20 17.15
C GLN A 150 -9.63 16.88 16.87
N ALA A 151 -8.85 15.79 16.84
CA ALA A 151 -9.34 14.44 16.59
C ALA A 151 -8.41 13.43 17.25
N SER A 152 -8.92 12.69 18.23
CA SER A 152 -8.20 11.57 18.83
C SER A 152 -8.57 10.28 18.10
N ALA A 153 -7.57 9.56 17.60
CA ALA A 153 -7.78 8.25 17.02
C ALA A 153 -8.23 7.25 18.11
N PRO A 154 -9.06 6.25 17.76
CA PRO A 154 -9.36 5.13 18.65
C PRO A 154 -8.08 4.41 19.11
N ALA A 155 -8.17 3.72 20.24
CA ALA A 155 -7.07 2.88 20.71
C ALA A 155 -6.91 1.65 19.80
N ASN A 156 -5.67 1.19 19.59
CA ASN A 156 -5.41 -0.01 18.81
C ASN A 156 -6.04 -1.25 19.46
N GLU A 157 -6.64 -2.10 18.64
CA GLU A 157 -7.31 -3.34 19.03
C GLU A 157 -6.45 -4.52 18.57
N LEU A 158 -5.32 -4.75 19.25
CA LEU A 158 -4.38 -5.82 18.93
C LEU A 158 -4.52 -7.01 19.86
N ILE A 159 -4.28 -8.21 19.34
CA ILE A 159 -4.28 -9.44 20.12
C ILE A 159 -3.14 -9.44 21.15
N PHE A 160 -3.39 -10.04 22.32
CA PHE A 160 -2.33 -10.28 23.31
C PHE A 160 -1.28 -11.25 22.75
N PRO A 161 0.05 -11.01 22.92
CA PRO A 161 0.70 -9.90 23.63
C PRO A 161 1.15 -8.73 22.73
N LEU A 162 0.66 -8.65 21.49
CA LEU A 162 1.07 -7.63 20.51
C LEU A 162 0.51 -6.23 20.81
N ASN A 163 -0.47 -6.13 21.70
CA ASN A 163 -0.94 -4.87 22.29
C ASN A 163 0.10 -4.21 23.22
N PHE A 164 1.18 -4.90 23.58
CA PHE A 164 2.32 -4.33 24.31
C PHE A 164 3.43 -3.87 23.35
N ARG A 165 4.18 -2.83 23.74
CA ARG A 165 5.27 -2.27 22.92
C ARG A 165 6.61 -3.03 22.94
N PRO A 166 7.01 -3.78 24.00
CA PRO A 166 8.27 -4.52 24.01
C PRO A 166 8.53 -5.46 22.80
N PRO A 167 7.54 -6.23 22.29
CA PRO A 167 7.74 -7.03 21.08
C PRO A 167 8.19 -6.21 19.85
N VAL A 168 7.78 -4.94 19.76
CA VAL A 168 8.19 -4.04 18.67
C VAL A 168 9.70 -3.74 18.74
N ALA A 169 10.28 -3.68 19.94
CA ALA A 169 11.72 -3.46 20.08
C ALA A 169 12.52 -4.62 19.47
N PHE A 170 12.07 -5.85 19.71
CA PHE A 170 12.65 -7.05 19.08
C PHE A 170 12.44 -7.05 17.58
N TRP A 171 11.24 -6.71 17.11
CA TRP A 171 10.95 -6.56 15.69
C TRP A 171 11.89 -5.54 15.01
N ASN A 172 12.14 -4.39 15.66
CA ASN A 172 13.06 -3.37 15.15
C ASN A 172 14.50 -3.90 14.99
N LEU A 173 15.00 -4.76 15.89
CA LEU A 173 16.33 -5.37 15.72
C LEU A 173 16.42 -6.19 14.42
N LEU A 174 15.33 -6.88 14.07
CA LEU A 174 15.28 -7.75 12.89
C LEU A 174 15.15 -6.95 11.59
N PHE A 175 14.30 -5.91 11.56
CA PHE A 175 13.88 -5.27 10.30
C PHE A 175 14.29 -3.82 10.13
N LEU A 176 14.56 -3.06 11.22
CA LEU A 176 14.98 -1.67 11.10
C LEU A 176 16.46 -1.61 10.69
N ARG A 177 16.72 -0.93 9.57
CA ARG A 177 18.07 -0.68 9.05
C ARG A 177 18.23 0.81 8.83
N THR A 178 18.94 1.48 9.74
CA THR A 178 19.04 2.94 9.73
C THR A 178 20.05 3.45 8.71
N GLY A 179 19.72 4.58 8.08
CA GLY A 179 20.66 5.36 7.27
C GLY A 179 20.19 5.58 5.83
N LEU A 180 20.67 6.69 5.26
CA LEU A 180 20.58 6.96 3.83
C LEU A 180 21.38 5.89 3.08
N ARG A 181 20.81 5.36 1.99
CA ARG A 181 21.57 4.50 1.08
C ARG A 181 22.38 5.39 0.14
N GLU A 182 23.66 5.07 -0.01
CA GLU A 182 24.50 5.69 -1.02
C GLU A 182 23.95 5.40 -2.42
N ALA A 183 24.15 6.35 -3.33
CA ALA A 183 23.83 6.16 -4.73
C ALA A 183 24.71 5.05 -5.32
N ASP A 184 24.12 4.21 -6.16
CA ASP A 184 24.86 3.21 -6.93
C ASP A 184 25.63 3.91 -8.05
N ALA A 185 26.97 3.89 -7.95
CA ALA A 185 27.84 4.53 -8.93
C ALA A 185 27.81 3.88 -10.32
N SER A 186 27.27 2.66 -10.44
CA SER A 186 27.10 1.98 -11.73
C SER A 186 25.81 2.37 -12.47
N GLN A 187 24.95 3.16 -11.82
CA GLN A 187 23.63 3.54 -12.32
C GLN A 187 23.54 5.05 -12.54
N ASP A 188 22.68 5.48 -13.45
CA ASP A 188 22.47 6.91 -13.71
C ASP A 188 21.66 7.60 -12.58
N ALA A 189 21.53 8.92 -12.67
CA ALA A 189 20.82 9.72 -11.68
C ALA A 189 19.31 9.41 -11.64
N GLN A 190 18.69 9.10 -12.78
CA GLN A 190 17.25 8.80 -12.85
C GLN A 190 16.94 7.47 -12.15
N TRP A 191 17.77 6.45 -12.38
CA TRP A 191 17.67 5.16 -11.71
C TRP A 191 17.87 5.30 -10.19
N ASN A 192 18.90 6.03 -9.76
CA ASN A 192 19.18 6.24 -8.34
C ASN A 192 18.05 7.03 -7.64
N ARG A 193 17.48 8.03 -8.32
CA ARG A 193 16.28 8.74 -7.85
C ARG A 193 15.10 7.78 -7.72
N GLY A 194 14.85 6.95 -8.73
CA GLY A 194 13.79 5.96 -8.73
C GLY A 194 13.91 4.95 -7.60
N LYS A 195 15.13 4.44 -7.39
CA LYS A 195 15.44 3.56 -6.28
C LYS A 195 15.14 4.23 -4.94
N LEU A 196 15.61 5.45 -4.72
CA LEU A 196 15.37 6.19 -3.48
C LEU A 196 13.87 6.37 -3.20
N LEU A 197 13.09 6.69 -4.23
CA LEU A 197 11.64 6.85 -4.09
C LEU A 197 10.94 5.53 -3.81
N VAL A 198 11.21 4.48 -4.58
CA VAL A 198 10.54 3.17 -4.43
C VAL A 198 10.91 2.49 -3.12
N ASP A 199 12.19 2.52 -2.75
CA ASP A 199 12.69 1.89 -1.53
C ASP A 199 12.38 2.75 -0.29
N GLY A 200 12.37 4.08 -0.41
CA GLY A 200 12.23 5.02 0.68
C GLY A 200 10.82 5.57 0.80
N LEU A 201 10.62 6.81 0.31
CA LEU A 201 9.38 7.57 0.50
C LEU A 201 8.14 6.84 0.00
N GLY A 202 8.18 6.27 -1.19
CA GLY A 202 7.04 5.56 -1.77
C GLY A 202 6.78 4.18 -1.15
N HIS A 203 7.68 3.68 -0.28
CA HIS A 203 7.57 2.44 0.49
C HIS A 203 6.94 1.25 -0.27
N CYS A 204 7.18 1.14 -1.58
CA CYS A 204 6.34 0.31 -2.45
C CYS A 204 6.41 -1.18 -2.06
N ALA A 205 7.53 -1.60 -1.47
CA ALA A 205 7.73 -2.94 -0.97
C ALA A 205 6.79 -3.30 0.20
N SER A 206 6.30 -2.32 0.97
CA SER A 206 5.36 -2.55 2.08
C SER A 206 4.05 -3.17 1.60
N CYS A 207 3.62 -2.87 0.37
CA CYS A 207 2.44 -3.49 -0.24
C CYS A 207 2.79 -4.59 -1.24
N HIS A 208 3.86 -4.40 -2.01
CA HIS A 208 4.24 -5.28 -3.10
C HIS A 208 5.25 -6.38 -2.71
N SER A 209 5.46 -6.64 -1.43
CA SER A 209 6.28 -7.76 -0.95
C SER A 209 5.50 -8.65 0.02
N PRO A 210 5.76 -9.96 0.05
CA PRO A 210 5.07 -10.85 0.96
C PRO A 210 5.60 -10.64 2.38
N LEU A 211 4.69 -10.54 3.35
CA LEU A 211 5.01 -10.46 4.76
C LEU A 211 5.24 -11.86 5.37
N ASN A 212 6.09 -11.93 6.38
CA ASN A 212 6.31 -13.10 7.22
C ASN A 212 5.28 -13.16 8.36
N ALA A 213 5.32 -14.22 9.17
CA ALA A 213 4.34 -14.47 10.23
C ALA A 213 4.33 -13.41 11.36
N ILE A 214 5.34 -12.54 11.44
CA ILE A 214 5.43 -11.45 12.42
C ILE A 214 5.30 -10.06 11.74
N GLY A 215 4.74 -10.01 10.53
CA GLY A 215 4.42 -8.77 9.81
C GLY A 215 5.62 -8.03 9.21
N GLY A 216 6.81 -8.64 9.15
CA GLY A 216 7.97 -8.07 8.44
C GLY A 216 8.04 -8.55 6.99
N GLU A 217 8.64 -7.76 6.10
CA GLU A 217 8.91 -8.19 4.73
C GLU A 217 9.77 -9.47 4.70
N LYS A 218 9.42 -10.45 3.86
CA LYS A 218 10.22 -11.67 3.70
C LYS A 218 11.54 -11.36 3.00
N ALA A 219 12.65 -11.65 3.68
CA ALA A 219 13.99 -11.51 3.14
C ALA A 219 14.14 -12.28 1.80
N GLY A 220 14.75 -11.64 0.81
CA GLY A 220 14.98 -12.21 -0.52
C GLY A 220 13.74 -12.33 -1.41
N ARG A 221 12.57 -11.81 -0.97
CA ARG A 221 11.30 -11.84 -1.72
C ARG A 221 10.75 -10.44 -1.99
N ALA A 222 11.61 -9.42 -1.96
CA ALA A 222 11.20 -8.04 -2.22
C ALA A 222 10.53 -7.91 -3.59
N PHE A 223 9.39 -7.21 -3.63
CA PHE A 223 8.61 -6.95 -4.84
C PHE A 223 7.92 -8.18 -5.49
N ASP A 224 7.81 -9.31 -4.77
CA ASP A 224 7.16 -10.54 -5.24
C ASP A 224 5.62 -10.51 -5.19
N GLY A 225 5.03 -9.38 -4.85
CA GLY A 225 3.60 -9.19 -4.64
C GLY A 225 3.19 -9.43 -3.19
N GLY A 226 1.94 -9.10 -2.88
CA GLY A 226 1.40 -9.16 -1.52
C GLY A 226 -0.12 -9.11 -1.51
N VAL A 227 -0.70 -9.17 -0.32
CA VAL A 227 -2.13 -8.90 -0.11
C VAL A 227 -2.22 -7.80 0.93
N VAL A 228 -2.88 -6.69 0.57
CA VAL A 228 -3.11 -5.53 1.43
C VAL A 228 -4.57 -5.15 1.33
N ASP A 229 -5.22 -4.99 2.47
CA ASP A 229 -6.66 -4.70 2.54
C ASP A 229 -7.49 -5.61 1.65
N GLY A 230 -7.20 -6.92 1.64
CA GLY A 230 -7.98 -7.89 0.86
C GLY A 230 -7.79 -7.78 -0.66
N TRP A 231 -6.99 -6.83 -1.15
CA TRP A 231 -6.54 -6.70 -2.54
C TRP A 231 -5.20 -7.40 -2.75
N GLU A 232 -5.01 -8.02 -3.90
CA GLU A 232 -3.72 -8.55 -4.34
C GLU A 232 -2.88 -7.41 -4.93
N ALA A 233 -1.78 -7.05 -4.27
CA ALA A 233 -0.76 -6.18 -4.83
C ALA A 233 0.13 -7.00 -5.78
N PRO A 234 0.13 -6.73 -7.09
CA PRO A 234 0.86 -7.55 -8.06
C PRO A 234 2.38 -7.44 -7.85
N PRO A 235 3.18 -8.46 -8.23
CA PRO A 235 4.63 -8.37 -8.17
C PRO A 235 5.17 -7.24 -9.06
N LEU A 236 5.94 -6.32 -8.48
CA LEU A 236 6.59 -5.25 -9.24
C LEU A 236 7.84 -5.74 -9.97
N ASN A 237 8.35 -6.93 -9.63
CA ASN A 237 9.50 -7.54 -10.30
C ASN A 237 9.12 -8.57 -11.38
N ALA A 238 7.84 -8.63 -11.79
CA ALA A 238 7.36 -9.54 -12.84
C ALA A 238 6.40 -8.87 -13.84
N LEU A 239 6.50 -7.55 -14.00
CA LEU A 239 5.73 -6.76 -14.97
C LEU A 239 6.01 -7.18 -16.42
N GLY A 240 7.20 -7.73 -16.70
CA GLY A 240 7.52 -8.30 -18.02
C GLY A 240 6.74 -9.59 -18.37
N SER A 241 6.11 -10.24 -17.38
CA SER A 241 5.34 -11.49 -17.55
C SER A 241 3.82 -11.29 -17.54
N ALA A 242 3.35 -10.04 -17.52
CA ALA A 242 1.94 -9.72 -17.70
C ALA A 242 1.44 -10.14 -19.10
N ALA A 243 0.11 -10.24 -19.28
CA ALA A 243 -0.50 -10.64 -20.56
C ALA A 243 -0.01 -9.79 -21.74
N LYS A 244 0.21 -8.50 -21.48
CA LYS A 244 1.05 -7.60 -22.26
C LYS A 244 2.21 -7.16 -21.36
N PRO A 245 3.47 -7.23 -21.80
CA PRO A 245 4.58 -6.69 -20.99
C PRO A 245 4.42 -5.19 -20.76
N TRP A 246 4.66 -4.72 -19.53
CA TRP A 246 4.60 -3.29 -19.24
C TRP A 246 5.72 -2.53 -19.93
N THR A 247 5.37 -1.39 -20.53
CA THR A 247 6.32 -0.39 -21.02
C THR A 247 6.50 0.74 -20.02
N LYS A 248 7.62 1.48 -20.09
CA LYS A 248 7.84 2.67 -19.26
C LYS A 248 6.70 3.68 -19.43
N THR A 249 6.28 3.95 -20.67
CA THR A 249 5.18 4.87 -20.97
C THR A 249 3.88 4.45 -20.31
N GLN A 250 3.51 3.15 -20.37
CA GLN A 250 2.30 2.66 -19.72
C GLN A 250 2.39 2.70 -18.20
N LEU A 251 3.55 2.38 -17.63
CA LEU A 251 3.74 2.43 -16.18
C LEU A 251 3.66 3.87 -15.67
N VAL A 252 4.29 4.82 -16.37
CA VAL A 252 4.17 6.26 -16.05
C VAL A 252 2.71 6.71 -16.17
N ALA A 253 2.02 6.35 -17.26
CA ALA A 253 0.61 6.68 -17.43
C ALA A 253 -0.25 6.12 -16.29
N TYR A 254 -0.05 4.86 -15.90
CA TYR A 254 -0.76 4.24 -14.80
C TYR A 254 -0.50 4.95 -13.47
N LEU A 255 0.77 5.21 -13.13
CA LEU A 255 1.12 5.89 -11.88
C LEU A 255 0.63 7.34 -11.82
N ARG A 256 0.45 8.01 -12.97
CA ARG A 256 -0.06 9.39 -13.07
C ARG A 256 -1.58 9.51 -13.13
N THR A 257 -2.26 8.50 -13.64
CA THR A 257 -3.69 8.62 -14.01
C THR A 257 -4.56 7.51 -13.45
N GLY A 258 -3.95 6.50 -12.83
CA GLY A 258 -4.62 5.30 -12.39
C GLY A 258 -5.13 4.43 -13.54
N ARG A 259 -4.64 4.59 -14.79
CA ARG A 259 -5.05 3.76 -15.93
C ARG A 259 -3.92 3.45 -16.89
N ALA A 260 -3.94 2.24 -17.42
CA ALA A 260 -3.16 1.87 -18.59
C ALA A 260 -4.00 0.96 -19.50
N SER A 261 -4.12 1.34 -20.77
CA SER A 261 -5.00 0.71 -21.77
C SER A 261 -4.83 -0.81 -21.89
N GLU A 262 -3.61 -1.29 -21.71
CA GLU A 262 -3.26 -2.72 -21.82
C GLU A 262 -3.11 -3.43 -20.47
N HIS A 263 -3.52 -2.81 -19.36
CA HIS A 263 -3.28 -3.40 -18.03
C HIS A 263 -4.41 -3.21 -17.03
N GLY A 264 -5.27 -2.20 -17.18
CA GLY A 264 -6.38 -1.96 -16.25
C GLY A 264 -6.42 -0.55 -15.68
N ALA A 265 -7.25 -0.40 -14.64
CA ALA A 265 -7.36 0.80 -13.83
C ALA A 265 -7.01 0.49 -12.37
N ALA A 266 -6.45 1.46 -11.67
CA ALA A 266 -6.19 1.42 -10.24
C ALA A 266 -7.51 1.43 -9.47
N ALA A 267 -7.58 0.62 -8.42
CA ALA A 267 -8.68 0.55 -7.47
C ALA A 267 -8.15 0.18 -6.09
N GLY A 268 -9.03 0.18 -5.10
CA GLY A 268 -8.66 -0.15 -3.72
C GLY A 268 -7.50 0.72 -3.22
N PRO A 269 -6.53 0.13 -2.48
CA PRO A 269 -5.40 0.85 -1.90
C PRO A 269 -4.48 1.53 -2.93
N MET A 270 -4.42 1.05 -4.17
CA MET A 270 -3.52 1.63 -5.18
C MET A 270 -4.10 2.90 -5.84
N LEU A 271 -5.42 3.06 -5.84
CA LEU A 271 -6.07 4.22 -6.45
C LEU A 271 -5.61 5.55 -5.84
N PRO A 272 -5.66 5.76 -4.51
CA PRO A 272 -5.19 7.02 -3.93
C PRO A 272 -3.69 7.23 -4.12
N VAL A 273 -2.86 6.18 -4.10
CA VAL A 273 -1.43 6.28 -4.44
C VAL A 273 -1.23 6.90 -5.83
N THR A 274 -1.99 6.46 -6.84
CA THR A 274 -1.90 7.06 -8.19
C THR A 274 -2.38 8.51 -8.24
N ARG A 275 -3.30 8.92 -7.36
CA ARG A 275 -3.75 10.32 -7.25
C ARG A 275 -2.68 11.19 -6.64
N ASP A 276 -2.03 10.74 -5.58
CA ASP A 276 -0.94 11.48 -4.95
C ASP A 276 0.25 11.60 -5.90
N LEU A 277 0.63 10.52 -6.60
CA LEU A 277 1.64 10.56 -7.65
C LEU A 277 1.25 11.43 -8.87
N ALA A 278 -0.03 11.70 -9.10
CA ALA A 278 -0.49 12.65 -10.11
C ALA A 278 -0.17 14.12 -9.72
N THR A 279 0.09 14.39 -8.44
CA THR A 279 0.39 15.75 -7.93
C THR A 279 1.87 16.06 -7.86
N VAL A 280 2.74 15.03 -7.90
CA VAL A 280 4.19 15.21 -7.86
C VAL A 280 4.76 15.52 -9.25
N PRO A 281 5.99 16.03 -9.36
CA PRO A 281 6.63 16.26 -10.65
C PRO A 281 6.77 14.97 -11.47
N VAL A 282 6.57 15.05 -12.78
CA VAL A 282 6.52 13.87 -13.66
C VAL A 282 7.84 13.10 -13.67
N GLU A 283 8.96 13.79 -13.48
CA GLU A 283 10.30 13.20 -13.42
C GLU A 283 10.47 12.19 -12.26
N ASP A 284 9.75 12.38 -11.15
CA ASP A 284 9.75 11.41 -10.05
C ASP A 284 9.03 10.12 -10.46
N VAL A 285 7.91 10.26 -11.16
CA VAL A 285 7.13 9.11 -11.63
C VAL A 285 7.89 8.35 -12.72
N GLU A 286 8.58 9.08 -13.61
CA GLU A 286 9.48 8.47 -14.59
C GLU A 286 10.66 7.75 -13.94
N ALA A 287 11.23 8.31 -12.87
CA ALA A 287 12.30 7.68 -12.11
C ALA A 287 11.81 6.40 -11.42
N ILE A 288 10.65 6.44 -10.76
CA ILE A 288 9.99 5.27 -10.18
C ILE A 288 9.80 4.19 -11.26
N ALA A 289 9.26 4.55 -12.42
CA ALA A 289 9.05 3.60 -13.52
C ALA A 289 10.37 3.03 -14.06
N THR A 290 11.41 3.85 -14.22
CA THR A 290 12.77 3.40 -14.60
C THR A 290 13.28 2.35 -13.63
N TYR A 291 13.20 2.61 -12.31
CA TYR A 291 13.71 1.69 -11.31
C TYR A 291 12.91 0.39 -11.26
N ILE A 292 11.57 0.47 -11.24
CA ILE A 292 10.71 -0.72 -11.23
C ILE A 292 11.00 -1.60 -12.46
N LEU A 293 11.12 -1.03 -13.66
CA LEU A 293 11.41 -1.80 -14.87
C LEU A 293 12.83 -2.39 -14.90
N SER A 294 13.75 -1.91 -14.04
CA SER A 294 15.09 -2.47 -13.93
C SER A 294 15.18 -3.72 -13.04
N ILE A 295 14.24 -3.90 -12.10
CA ILE A 295 14.26 -5.00 -11.11
C ILE A 295 13.50 -6.25 -11.59
N GLN A 296 13.22 -6.35 -12.89
CA GLN A 296 12.42 -7.45 -13.44
C GLN A 296 13.19 -8.77 -13.36
N LYS A 297 12.56 -9.80 -12.80
CA LYS A 297 13.02 -11.17 -12.90
C LYS A 297 12.93 -11.62 -14.35
N ARG A 298 13.85 -12.50 -14.75
CA ARG A 298 13.80 -13.10 -16.09
C ARG A 298 12.46 -13.81 -16.24
N ALA A 299 11.67 -13.37 -17.22
CA ALA A 299 10.45 -14.07 -17.57
C ALA A 299 10.81 -15.53 -17.85
N PRO A 300 10.07 -16.50 -17.28
CA PRO A 300 10.22 -17.89 -17.69
C PRO A 300 10.15 -17.95 -19.21
N SER A 301 11.14 -18.56 -19.84
CA SER A 301 11.17 -18.83 -21.28
C SER A 301 10.20 -19.96 -21.60
N GLU A 302 8.94 -19.81 -21.22
CA GLU A 302 7.85 -20.66 -21.66
C GLU A 302 6.73 -19.72 -22.06
N ALA A 303 6.81 -19.25 -23.30
CA ALA A 303 5.59 -19.16 -24.07
C ALA A 303 5.04 -20.58 -24.14
N THR A 304 4.20 -20.96 -23.16
CA THR A 304 3.24 -22.03 -23.41
C THR A 304 2.57 -21.61 -24.72
N PRO A 305 2.63 -22.44 -25.78
CA PRO A 305 1.97 -22.09 -27.03
C PRO A 305 0.57 -21.63 -26.68
N ALA A 306 0.09 -20.56 -27.30
CA ALA A 306 -1.32 -20.24 -27.25
C ALA A 306 -2.03 -21.48 -27.80
N VAL A 307 -2.40 -22.41 -26.92
CA VAL A 307 -3.24 -23.53 -27.28
C VAL A 307 -4.49 -22.82 -27.73
N ARG A 308 -4.80 -22.94 -29.03
CA ARG A 308 -6.09 -22.52 -29.54
C ARG A 308 -7.08 -23.29 -28.70
N VAL A 309 -7.66 -22.62 -27.71
CA VAL A 309 -8.76 -23.16 -26.93
C VAL A 309 -9.84 -23.33 -27.98
N ALA A 310 -10.04 -24.57 -28.43
CA ALA A 310 -11.20 -24.92 -29.25
C ALA A 310 -12.42 -24.30 -28.56
N ALA A 311 -13.39 -23.79 -29.33
CA ALA A 311 -14.58 -23.15 -28.80
C ALA A 311 -15.15 -23.99 -27.66
N ARG A 312 -14.85 -23.58 -26.42
CA ARG A 312 -15.23 -24.29 -25.22
C ARG A 312 -16.67 -23.91 -24.98
N GLU A 313 -17.49 -24.91 -24.73
CA GLU A 313 -18.85 -24.67 -24.28
C GLU A 313 -18.81 -23.92 -22.95
N ALA A 314 -19.52 -22.80 -22.88
CA ALA A 314 -19.59 -22.00 -21.67
C ALA A 314 -20.17 -22.86 -20.54
N THR A 315 -19.49 -22.88 -19.40
CA THR A 315 -19.97 -23.54 -18.18
C THR A 315 -21.29 -22.93 -17.71
N PRO A 316 -22.09 -23.65 -16.91
CA PRO A 316 -23.33 -23.10 -16.35
C PRO A 316 -23.12 -21.78 -15.58
N ALA A 317 -21.96 -21.61 -14.93
CA ALA A 317 -21.60 -20.36 -14.26
C ALA A 317 -21.37 -19.21 -15.25
N GLU A 318 -20.60 -19.46 -16.32
CA GLU A 318 -20.39 -18.47 -17.39
C GLU A 318 -21.70 -18.09 -18.09
N GLN A 319 -22.61 -19.03 -18.30
CA GLN A 319 -23.93 -18.76 -18.91
C GLN A 319 -24.80 -17.86 -18.01
N ARG A 320 -24.88 -18.14 -16.70
CA ARG A 320 -25.60 -17.27 -15.75
C ARG A 320 -24.93 -15.89 -15.65
N GLY A 321 -23.60 -15.87 -15.58
CA GLY A 321 -22.80 -14.64 -15.54
C GLY A 321 -22.99 -13.76 -16.78
N ALA A 322 -23.16 -14.36 -17.96
CA ALA A 322 -23.42 -13.61 -19.20
C ALA A 322 -24.73 -12.81 -19.16
N VAL A 323 -25.76 -13.35 -18.51
CA VAL A 323 -27.05 -12.66 -18.31
C VAL A 323 -26.87 -11.47 -17.38
N LEU A 324 -26.17 -11.65 -16.25
CA LEU A 324 -25.87 -10.59 -15.29
C LEU A 324 -25.00 -9.50 -15.91
N PHE A 325 -23.97 -9.89 -16.68
CA PHE A 325 -23.08 -8.96 -17.36
C PHE A 325 -23.83 -8.13 -18.41
N SER A 326 -24.71 -8.76 -19.18
CA SER A 326 -25.58 -8.05 -20.14
C SER A 326 -26.45 -7.01 -19.45
N ALA A 327 -26.95 -7.31 -18.25
CA ALA A 327 -27.84 -6.43 -17.51
C ALA A 327 -27.13 -5.20 -16.88
N SER A 328 -25.89 -5.36 -16.40
CA SER A 328 -25.26 -4.31 -15.57
C SER A 328 -23.85 -3.88 -15.98
N CYS A 329 -23.17 -4.62 -16.84
CA CYS A 329 -21.78 -4.35 -17.21
C CYS A 329 -21.62 -4.01 -18.69
N ALA A 330 -22.44 -4.58 -19.58
CA ALA A 330 -22.25 -4.53 -21.02
C ALA A 330 -22.34 -3.13 -21.62
N GLN A 331 -23.11 -2.22 -21.02
CA GLN A 331 -23.18 -0.84 -21.49
C GLN A 331 -21.82 -0.12 -21.44
N CYS A 332 -20.98 -0.47 -20.47
CA CYS A 332 -19.64 0.10 -20.30
C CYS A 332 -18.53 -0.82 -20.84
N HIS A 333 -18.65 -2.14 -20.68
CA HIS A 333 -17.60 -3.12 -20.97
C HIS A 333 -17.91 -4.11 -22.10
N GLY A 334 -19.14 -4.13 -22.63
CA GLY A 334 -19.55 -5.04 -23.70
C GLY A 334 -18.91 -4.72 -25.06
N PRO A 335 -19.10 -5.57 -26.08
CA PRO A 335 -18.61 -5.29 -27.43
C PRO A 335 -19.09 -3.92 -27.93
N GLY A 336 -18.18 -3.09 -28.44
CA GLY A 336 -18.51 -1.75 -28.95
C GLY A 336 -18.76 -0.67 -27.88
N SER A 337 -18.72 -1.04 -26.60
CA SER A 337 -18.96 -0.12 -25.47
C SER A 337 -17.79 0.85 -25.22
N PRO A 338 -18.02 1.94 -24.46
CA PRO A 338 -17.02 2.98 -24.22
C PRO A 338 -15.68 2.50 -23.64
N MET A 339 -15.63 1.45 -22.82
CA MET A 339 -14.36 0.92 -22.28
C MET A 339 -13.57 0.09 -23.31
N GLN A 340 -14.17 -0.25 -24.45
CA GLN A 340 -13.50 -0.94 -25.55
C GLN A 340 -13.17 -0.01 -26.73
N THR A 341 -13.92 1.07 -26.91
CA THR A 341 -13.86 1.88 -28.15
C THR A 341 -13.34 3.30 -27.97
N ILE A 342 -13.32 3.84 -26.74
CA ILE A 342 -12.96 5.25 -26.51
C ILE A 342 -11.55 5.37 -25.92
N GLY A 343 -10.66 5.99 -26.69
CA GLY A 343 -9.33 6.43 -26.23
C GLY A 343 -8.47 5.30 -25.67
N GLU A 344 -7.67 5.61 -24.65
CA GLU A 344 -6.80 4.65 -23.95
C GLU A 344 -7.48 4.00 -22.73
N ARG A 345 -8.80 3.79 -22.78
CA ARG A 345 -9.51 3.12 -21.69
C ARG A 345 -9.10 1.64 -21.63
N PRO A 346 -8.91 1.09 -20.41
CA PRO A 346 -8.49 -0.29 -20.27
C PRO A 346 -9.60 -1.25 -20.67
N THR A 347 -9.29 -2.15 -21.61
CA THR A 347 -10.19 -3.26 -21.94
C THR A 347 -10.13 -4.31 -20.84
N LEU A 348 -11.23 -5.06 -20.64
CA LEU A 348 -11.21 -6.20 -19.72
C LEU A 348 -10.24 -7.30 -20.18
N ALA A 349 -10.00 -7.40 -21.49
CA ALA A 349 -9.16 -8.45 -22.06
C ALA A 349 -7.69 -8.36 -21.63
N PHE A 350 -7.17 -7.15 -21.49
CA PHE A 350 -5.79 -6.92 -21.04
C PHE A 350 -5.69 -6.57 -19.55
N SER A 351 -6.81 -6.53 -18.85
CA SER A 351 -6.81 -6.24 -17.41
C SER A 351 -5.95 -7.26 -16.65
N THR A 352 -5.00 -6.75 -15.89
CA THR A 352 -4.14 -7.54 -14.98
C THR A 352 -4.98 -8.26 -13.92
N ALA A 353 -6.08 -7.66 -13.46
CA ALA A 353 -7.02 -8.31 -12.54
C ALA A 353 -7.72 -9.50 -13.20
N VAL A 354 -8.18 -9.35 -14.45
CA VAL A 354 -8.84 -10.43 -15.21
C VAL A 354 -7.85 -11.53 -15.60
N ASN A 355 -6.56 -11.21 -15.77
CA ASN A 355 -5.51 -12.16 -16.14
C ASN A 355 -4.68 -12.68 -14.95
N SER A 356 -5.03 -12.32 -13.72
CA SER A 356 -4.33 -12.78 -12.50
C SER A 356 -4.50 -14.29 -12.28
N GLY A 357 -3.60 -14.88 -11.49
CA GLY A 357 -3.73 -16.24 -10.98
C GLY A 357 -4.91 -16.41 -10.02
N THR A 358 -5.37 -15.32 -9.39
CA THR A 358 -6.49 -15.33 -8.43
C THR A 358 -7.65 -14.45 -8.91
N PRO A 359 -8.92 -14.74 -8.54
CA PRO A 359 -10.04 -13.85 -8.83
C PRO A 359 -10.11 -12.63 -7.91
N ARG A 360 -9.22 -12.49 -6.91
CA ARG A 360 -9.33 -11.55 -5.80
C ARG A 360 -9.58 -10.11 -6.25
N ASN A 361 -8.73 -9.57 -7.13
CA ASN A 361 -8.87 -8.20 -7.60
C ASN A 361 -10.09 -7.99 -8.51
N ALA A 362 -10.46 -8.99 -9.31
CA ALA A 362 -11.65 -8.91 -10.15
C ALA A 362 -12.92 -8.89 -9.28
N VAL A 363 -12.99 -9.74 -8.26
CA VAL A 363 -14.08 -9.74 -7.28
C VAL A 363 -14.13 -8.43 -6.50
N GLN A 364 -13.00 -7.99 -5.95
CA GLN A 364 -12.89 -6.73 -5.20
C GLN A 364 -13.36 -5.52 -6.02
N MET A 365 -12.99 -5.46 -7.30
CA MET A 365 -13.45 -4.41 -8.22
C MET A 365 -14.97 -4.43 -8.42
N ILE A 366 -15.59 -5.60 -8.53
CA ILE A 366 -17.05 -5.70 -8.70
C ILE A 366 -17.77 -5.37 -7.37
N LEU A 367 -17.26 -5.87 -6.24
CA LEU A 367 -17.85 -5.61 -4.93
C LEU A 367 -17.83 -4.12 -4.59
N ASN A 368 -16.66 -3.50 -4.67
CA ASN A 368 -16.41 -2.16 -4.14
C ASN A 368 -16.40 -1.05 -5.20
N GLY A 369 -16.27 -1.40 -6.48
CA GLY A 369 -16.24 -0.43 -7.56
C GLY A 369 -15.02 0.50 -7.51
N ILE A 370 -15.14 1.60 -8.25
CA ILE A 370 -14.23 2.75 -8.26
C ILE A 370 -15.10 3.99 -8.05
N ASP A 371 -15.04 4.56 -6.85
CA ASP A 371 -15.89 5.68 -6.45
C ASP A 371 -15.68 6.92 -7.33
N TRP A 372 -16.77 7.65 -7.55
CA TRP A 372 -16.74 8.95 -8.20
C TRP A 372 -16.10 9.98 -7.26
N ASN A 373 -15.09 10.71 -7.74
CA ASN A 373 -14.33 11.68 -6.96
C ASN A 373 -14.29 13.06 -7.64
N GLY A 374 -15.43 13.53 -8.13
CA GLY A 374 -15.57 14.82 -8.80
C GLY A 374 -15.54 14.74 -10.33
N ALA A 375 -15.70 15.88 -11.00
CA ALA A 375 -15.81 15.95 -12.46
C ALA A 375 -14.57 15.40 -13.21
N ASP A 376 -13.41 15.41 -12.55
CA ASP A 376 -12.15 14.88 -13.08
C ASP A 376 -11.97 13.38 -12.79
N ALA A 377 -12.98 12.69 -12.24
CA ALA A 377 -12.95 11.25 -12.01
C ALA A 377 -12.93 10.51 -13.35
N MET A 378 -11.73 10.24 -13.85
CA MET A 378 -11.48 9.60 -15.15
C MET A 378 -11.93 8.13 -15.19
N ASN A 379 -12.12 7.49 -14.02
CA ASN A 379 -12.44 6.08 -13.88
C ASN A 379 -13.54 5.96 -12.80
N TYR A 380 -14.76 5.66 -13.22
CA TYR A 380 -15.88 5.36 -12.32
C TYR A 380 -16.44 4.00 -12.67
N MET A 381 -16.66 3.18 -11.64
CA MET A 381 -17.36 1.92 -11.74
C MET A 381 -18.21 1.77 -10.48
N PRO A 382 -19.53 1.58 -10.57
CA PRO A 382 -20.36 1.43 -9.37
C PRO A 382 -19.98 0.17 -8.59
N ALA A 383 -20.20 0.22 -7.28
CA ALA A 383 -20.10 -0.94 -6.40
C ALA A 383 -21.33 -1.85 -6.57
N PHE A 384 -21.12 -3.17 -6.62
CA PHE A 384 -22.20 -4.17 -6.74
C PHE A 384 -22.37 -5.03 -5.49
N THR A 385 -21.65 -4.72 -4.40
CA THR A 385 -21.79 -5.45 -3.12
C THR A 385 -23.25 -5.50 -2.65
N GLY A 386 -24.03 -4.41 -2.76
CA GLY A 386 -25.44 -4.40 -2.37
C GLY A 386 -26.43 -4.92 -3.43
N VAL A 387 -25.96 -5.27 -4.63
CA VAL A 387 -26.81 -5.56 -5.79
C VAL A 387 -26.90 -7.06 -6.08
N TYR A 388 -25.79 -7.76 -5.93
CA TYR A 388 -25.70 -9.19 -6.23
C TYR A 388 -25.28 -9.98 -4.99
N ASP A 389 -25.69 -11.25 -4.91
CA ASP A 389 -25.19 -12.19 -3.89
C ASP A 389 -23.82 -12.78 -4.26
N ASP A 390 -23.26 -13.63 -3.38
CA ASP A 390 -21.92 -14.21 -3.57
C ASP A 390 -21.81 -15.06 -4.83
N ARG A 391 -22.86 -15.84 -5.11
CA ARG A 391 -22.92 -16.72 -6.28
C ARG A 391 -23.03 -15.94 -7.56
N GLN A 392 -23.85 -14.88 -7.57
CA GLN A 392 -24.03 -14.00 -8.73
C GLN A 392 -22.74 -13.25 -9.07
N ILE A 393 -22.00 -12.78 -8.06
CA ILE A 393 -20.66 -12.19 -8.27
C ILE A 393 -19.67 -13.25 -8.79
N ALA A 394 -19.71 -14.47 -8.26
CA ALA A 394 -18.88 -15.57 -8.73
C ALA A 394 -19.17 -15.95 -10.20
N ASP A 395 -20.45 -16.00 -10.58
CA ASP A 395 -20.90 -16.23 -11.95
C ASP A 395 -20.43 -15.09 -12.88
N LEU A 396 -20.52 -13.83 -12.44
CA LEU A 396 -20.02 -12.66 -13.17
C LEU A 396 -18.51 -12.74 -13.43
N VAL A 397 -17.69 -13.02 -12.41
CA VAL A 397 -16.23 -13.14 -12.62
C VAL A 397 -15.86 -14.36 -13.46
N ALA A 398 -16.62 -15.45 -13.38
CA ALA A 398 -16.45 -16.61 -14.24
C ALA A 398 -16.71 -16.24 -15.71
N TYR A 399 -17.82 -15.54 -15.99
CA TYR A 399 -18.12 -15.04 -17.33
C TYR A 399 -17.05 -14.07 -17.83
N VAL A 400 -16.64 -13.08 -17.03
CA VAL A 400 -15.62 -12.11 -17.42
C VAL A 400 -14.30 -12.81 -17.74
N ARG A 401 -13.88 -13.78 -16.93
CA ARG A 401 -12.66 -14.58 -17.19
C ARG A 401 -12.78 -15.35 -18.50
N GLY A 402 -13.88 -16.07 -18.72
CA GLY A 402 -14.08 -16.90 -19.91
C GLY A 402 -14.27 -16.11 -21.20
N ALA A 403 -14.90 -14.94 -21.13
CA ALA A 403 -15.19 -14.09 -22.29
C ALA A 403 -14.00 -13.19 -22.70
N TYR A 404 -13.16 -12.79 -21.75
CA TYR A 404 -12.11 -11.79 -21.99
C TYR A 404 -10.68 -12.29 -21.79
N SER A 405 -10.46 -13.49 -21.25
CA SER A 405 -9.11 -14.06 -21.08
C SER A 405 -8.98 -15.44 -21.71
N THR A 406 -7.75 -15.80 -22.09
CA THR A 406 -7.39 -17.16 -22.51
C THR A 406 -6.90 -18.02 -21.35
N ARG A 407 -6.84 -17.46 -20.14
CA ARG A 407 -6.36 -18.16 -18.95
C ARG A 407 -7.42 -19.15 -18.45
N PRO A 408 -7.01 -20.22 -17.72
CA PRO A 408 -7.95 -21.14 -17.11
C PRO A 408 -8.94 -20.43 -16.18
N ALA A 409 -10.13 -21.03 -16.04
CA ALA A 409 -11.11 -20.59 -15.07
C ALA A 409 -10.53 -20.64 -13.64
N TRP A 410 -10.93 -19.69 -12.79
CA TRP A 410 -10.52 -19.71 -11.39
C TRP A 410 -11.32 -20.76 -10.62
N PRO A 411 -10.66 -21.69 -9.91
CA PRO A 411 -11.36 -22.54 -8.96
C PRO A 411 -11.86 -21.68 -7.78
N ASP A 412 -12.99 -22.07 -7.18
CA ASP A 412 -13.46 -21.57 -5.88
C ASP A 412 -13.72 -20.04 -5.81
N ALA A 413 -14.23 -19.44 -6.88
CA ALA A 413 -14.58 -18.01 -6.90
C ALA A 413 -15.63 -17.65 -5.82
N GLU A 414 -16.69 -18.44 -5.66
CA GLU A 414 -17.79 -18.15 -4.72
C GLU A 414 -17.35 -18.13 -3.24
N PRO A 415 -16.63 -19.14 -2.71
CA PRO A 415 -16.04 -19.06 -1.37
C PRO A 415 -15.18 -17.82 -1.15
N LEU A 416 -14.40 -17.41 -2.16
CA LEU A 416 -13.58 -16.20 -2.08
C LEU A 416 -14.44 -14.94 -2.00
N VAL A 417 -15.55 -14.84 -2.76
CA VAL A 417 -16.46 -13.69 -2.66
C VAL A 417 -17.01 -13.56 -1.24
N ALA A 418 -17.49 -14.67 -0.67
CA ALA A 418 -18.01 -14.69 0.70
C ALA A 418 -16.96 -14.28 1.73
N GLN A 419 -15.71 -14.70 1.55
CA GLN A 419 -14.58 -14.28 2.38
C GLN A 419 -14.33 -12.76 2.26
N LEU A 420 -14.21 -12.26 1.04
CA LEU A 420 -13.89 -10.85 0.77
C LEU A 420 -14.95 -9.90 1.32
N ARG A 421 -16.24 -10.24 1.17
CA ARG A 421 -17.32 -9.43 1.78
C ARG A 421 -17.20 -9.33 3.30
N LYS A 422 -16.84 -10.43 3.97
CA LYS A 422 -16.63 -10.42 5.42
C LYS A 422 -15.43 -9.55 5.80
N GLU A 423 -14.34 -9.66 5.02
CA GLU A 423 -13.14 -8.82 5.20
C GLU A 423 -13.47 -7.34 5.01
N ASP A 424 -14.23 -6.99 3.97
CA ASP A 424 -14.57 -5.60 3.65
C ASP A 424 -15.58 -5.01 4.63
N SER A 425 -16.56 -5.80 5.10
CA SER A 425 -17.56 -5.34 6.09
C SER A 425 -16.94 -5.10 7.49
N ALA A 426 -15.76 -5.66 7.75
CA ALA A 426 -15.04 -5.48 9.00
C ALA A 426 -14.14 -4.24 9.02
N ARG A 427 -14.09 -3.47 7.92
CA ARG A 427 -13.29 -2.26 7.75
C ARG A 427 -14.17 -1.04 7.51
#